data_AF-A0A7L3UNP4-F1
#
_entry.id   AF-A0A7L3UNP4-F1
#
_cell.length_a   1.000
_cell.length_b   1.000
_cell.length_c   1.000
_cell.angle_alpha   90.00
_cell.angle_beta   90.00
_cell.angle_gamma   90.00
#
_symmetry.space_group_name_H-M   'P 1'
#
loop_
_entity.id
_entity.type
_entity.pdbx_description
1 polymer ?
#
loop_
_entity_poly.entity_id
_entity_poly.type
_entity_poly.pdbx_seq_one_letter_code
_entity_poly.pdbx_strand_id
1 'polypeptide(L)'
;AAAGGVTPPGEGTPPGDTRLFPRAIEGEGAGFEYAMFLNAAERRLLCLVQPGPYLEGHPGLTHGGAIATIIDSALGTCALAVAGPVVTANLSIDYLA
;
A
#
# COMPACT_ATOMS: atom_id res chain seq x y z
N ALA A 1 -21.84 -33.00 -26.92
CA ALA A 1 -20.69 -32.75 -27.80
C ALA A 1 -19.83 -31.68 -27.15
N ALA A 2 -18.59 -32.01 -26.84
CA ALA A 2 -17.61 -31.09 -26.28
C ALA A 2 -17.04 -30.20 -27.39
N ALA A 3 -16.80 -28.93 -27.09
CA ALA A 3 -15.85 -28.09 -27.81
C ALA A 3 -14.89 -27.54 -26.76
N GLY A 4 -13.64 -27.99 -26.84
CA GLY A 4 -12.57 -27.56 -25.94
C GLY A 4 -12.19 -26.11 -26.20
N GLY A 5 -12.06 -25.34 -25.12
CA GLY A 5 -11.31 -24.11 -25.09
C GLY A 5 -9.92 -24.40 -24.55
N VAL A 6 -8.89 -24.00 -25.29
CA VAL A 6 -7.49 -24.04 -24.88
C VAL A 6 -7.32 -23.23 -23.59
N THR A 7 -6.85 -23.87 -22.52
CA THR A 7 -6.42 -23.21 -21.30
C THR A 7 -5.09 -22.48 -21.56
N PRO A 8 -4.97 -21.18 -21.25
CA PRO A 8 -3.69 -20.48 -21.35
C PRO A 8 -2.70 -21.05 -20.31
N PRO A 9 -1.39 -21.10 -20.63
CA PRO A 9 -0.38 -21.55 -19.69
C PRO A 9 -0.21 -20.49 -18.60
N GLY A 10 -0.49 -20.88 -17.35
CA GLY A 10 -0.36 -20.01 -16.17
C GLY A 10 -1.13 -20.47 -14.94
N GLU A 11 -1.93 -21.53 -15.03
CA GLU A 11 -2.62 -22.12 -13.89
C GLU A 11 -1.68 -23.12 -13.18
N GLY A 12 -1.09 -22.70 -12.06
CA GLY A 12 -0.12 -23.55 -11.35
C GLY A 12 0.42 -23.05 -9.99
N THR A 13 -0.05 -21.92 -9.48
CA THR A 13 0.19 -21.52 -8.09
C THR A 13 -1.17 -21.13 -7.49
N PRO A 14 -1.62 -21.68 -6.35
CA PRO A 14 -2.70 -21.02 -5.62
C PRO A 14 -2.28 -19.55 -5.45
N PRO A 15 -3.16 -18.54 -5.62
CA PRO A 15 -2.76 -17.16 -5.36
C PRO A 15 -2.11 -17.17 -3.98
N GLY A 16 -0.81 -16.92 -3.94
CA GLY A 16 -0.06 -17.01 -2.69
C GLY A 16 -0.74 -16.10 -1.66
N ASP A 17 -0.52 -16.34 -0.38
CA ASP A 17 -0.94 -15.44 0.70
C ASP A 17 -0.13 -14.13 0.68
N THR A 18 0.01 -13.55 -0.51
CA THR A 18 0.71 -12.32 -0.82
C THR A 18 -0.29 -11.19 -0.72
N ARG A 19 0.05 -10.22 0.10
CA ARG A 19 -0.79 -9.06 0.38
C ARG A 19 0.03 -7.80 0.23
N LEU A 20 -0.63 -6.69 -0.10
CA LEU A 20 0.01 -5.39 0.01
C LEU A 20 0.35 -5.16 1.49
N PHE A 21 1.57 -4.74 1.78
CA PHE A 21 2.04 -4.58 3.16
C PHE A 21 1.12 -3.69 4.02
N PRO A 22 0.63 -2.52 3.55
CA PRO A 22 -0.33 -1.72 4.31
C PRO A 22 -1.71 -2.38 4.51
N ARG A 23 -1.99 -3.51 3.84
CA ARG A 23 -3.24 -4.29 3.95
C ARG A 23 -3.01 -5.71 4.47
N ALA A 24 -1.82 -5.99 5.00
CA ALA A 24 -1.46 -7.33 5.45
C ALA A 24 -2.12 -7.70 6.79
N ILE A 25 -2.34 -6.71 7.66
CA ILE A 25 -2.99 -6.89 8.97
C ILE A 25 -4.49 -7.03 8.77
N GLU A 26 -5.05 -8.14 9.25
CA GLU A 26 -6.49 -8.40 9.27
C GLU A 26 -7.14 -7.79 10.52
N GLY A 27 -8.43 -7.49 10.42
CA GLY A 27 -9.22 -6.88 11.49
C GLY A 27 -9.37 -5.37 11.28
N GLU A 28 -10.62 -4.91 11.20
CA GLU A 28 -10.96 -3.50 11.05
C GLU A 28 -10.34 -2.66 12.17
N GLY A 29 -9.61 -1.62 11.81
CA GLY A 29 -8.97 -0.71 12.76
C GLY A 29 -7.72 -1.27 13.46
N ALA A 30 -7.29 -2.50 13.17
CA ALA A 30 -6.12 -3.10 13.81
C ALA A 30 -4.79 -2.59 13.21
N GLY A 31 -4.76 -2.44 11.87
CA GLY A 31 -3.58 -2.06 11.09
C GLY A 31 -3.67 -0.67 10.48
N PHE A 32 -3.38 -0.54 9.18
CA PHE A 32 -3.51 0.73 8.47
C PHE A 32 -4.93 0.88 7.92
N GLU A 33 -5.72 1.77 8.51
CA GLU A 33 -6.95 2.24 7.88
C GLU A 33 -6.66 3.50 7.09
N TYR A 34 -6.83 3.46 5.77
CA TYR A 34 -6.51 4.59 4.93
C TYR A 34 -7.35 4.66 3.65
N ALA A 35 -7.49 5.89 3.15
CA ALA A 35 -8.09 6.21 1.86
C ALA A 35 -7.21 7.22 1.11
N MET A 36 -7.02 7.00 -0.19
CA MET A 36 -6.21 7.87 -1.05
C MET A 36 -7.09 8.53 -2.12
N PHE A 37 -6.92 9.84 -2.29
CA PHE A 37 -7.60 10.65 -3.29
C PHE A 37 -6.55 11.26 -4.22
N LEU A 38 -6.59 10.89 -5.50
CA LEU A 38 -5.60 11.30 -6.49
C LEU A 38 -6.19 12.36 -7.43
N ASN A 39 -5.47 13.46 -7.59
CA ASN A 39 -5.61 14.39 -8.70
C ASN A 39 -4.39 14.24 -9.62
N ALA A 40 -4.54 13.45 -10.69
CA ALA A 40 -3.44 13.18 -11.63
C ALA A 40 -3.03 14.41 -12.45
N ALA A 41 -3.97 15.32 -12.75
CA ALA A 41 -3.69 16.55 -13.50
C ALA A 41 -2.79 17.49 -12.68
N GLU A 42 -3.01 17.57 -11.37
CA GLU A 42 -2.18 18.37 -10.45
C GLU A 42 -0.97 17.58 -9.90
N ARG A 43 -0.86 16.28 -10.18
CA ARG A 43 0.15 15.38 -9.59
C ARG A 43 0.15 15.42 -8.06
N ARG A 44 -1.06 15.40 -7.48
CA ARG A 44 -1.28 15.50 -6.03
C ARG A 44 -2.09 14.32 -5.54
N LEU A 45 -1.67 13.73 -4.43
CA LEU A 45 -2.40 12.68 -3.73
C LEU A 45 -2.59 13.09 -2.27
N LEU A 46 -3.83 12.98 -1.80
CA LEU A 46 -4.18 13.12 -0.39
C LEU A 46 -4.39 11.72 0.19
N CYS A 47 -3.67 11.38 1.26
CA CYS A 47 -3.88 10.16 2.01
C CYS A 47 -4.47 10.51 3.38
N LEU A 48 -5.67 10.02 3.66
CA LEU A 48 -6.23 10.01 5.01
C LEU A 48 -5.86 8.68 5.64
N VAL A 49 -5.25 8.71 6.83
CA VAL A 49 -4.81 7.50 7.53
C VAL A 49 -5.17 7.57 9.01
N GLN A 50 -5.66 6.46 9.53
CA GLN A 50 -5.87 6.20 10.94
C GLN A 50 -5.06 4.94 11.31
N PRO A 51 -3.90 5.10 11.98
CA PRO A 51 -3.09 3.96 12.40
C PRO A 51 -3.76 3.22 13.58
N GLY A 52 -3.86 1.90 13.47
CA GLY A 52 -4.37 1.02 14.51
C GLY A 52 -3.33 0.64 15.56
N PRO A 53 -3.75 -0.06 16.63
CA PRO A 53 -2.89 -0.41 17.76
C PRO A 53 -1.74 -1.36 17.39
N TYR A 54 -1.85 -2.15 16.32
CA TYR A 54 -0.76 -3.05 15.91
C TYR A 54 0.39 -2.33 15.19
N LEU A 55 0.25 -1.03 14.96
CA LEU A 55 1.28 -0.18 14.36
C LEU A 55 2.07 0.60 15.40
N GLU A 56 1.90 0.31 16.68
CA GLU A 56 2.57 0.98 17.79
C GLU A 56 4.08 0.70 17.79
N GLY A 57 4.87 1.74 18.08
CA GLY A 57 6.31 1.63 18.28
C GLY A 57 6.69 1.90 19.73
N HIS A 58 6.60 3.16 20.14
CA HIS A 58 6.64 3.54 21.55
C HIS A 58 5.22 3.52 22.13
N PRO A 59 5.02 3.22 23.42
CA PRO A 59 3.70 3.26 24.04
C PRO A 59 2.86 4.50 23.68
N GLY A 60 1.71 4.29 23.05
CA GLY A 60 0.77 5.31 22.58
C GLY A 60 1.14 6.02 21.27
N LEU A 61 2.26 5.67 20.63
CA LEU A 61 2.76 6.32 19.41
C LEU A 61 2.92 5.31 18.26
N THR A 62 2.48 5.71 17.07
CA THR A 62 2.69 4.94 15.85
C THR A 62 4.19 4.79 15.56
N HIS A 63 4.60 3.57 15.24
CA HIS A 63 5.98 3.24 14.88
C HIS A 63 6.43 4.08 13.67
N GLY A 64 7.63 4.66 13.73
CA GLY A 64 8.17 5.48 12.64
C GLY A 64 8.20 4.75 11.29
N GLY A 65 8.52 3.45 11.30
CA GLY A 65 8.44 2.60 10.10
C GLY A 65 7.03 2.44 9.53
N ALA A 66 5.97 2.47 10.35
CA ALA A 66 4.59 2.45 9.87
C ALA A 66 4.22 3.79 9.23
N ILE A 67 4.66 4.91 9.82
CA ILE A 67 4.52 6.25 9.21
C ILE A 67 5.26 6.30 7.86
N ALA A 68 6.51 5.81 7.80
CA ALA A 68 7.26 5.72 6.55
C ALA A 68 6.53 4.86 5.51
N THR A 69 5.91 3.75 5.93
CA THR A 69 5.16 2.84 5.05
C THR A 69 3.99 3.54 4.38
N ILE A 70 3.19 4.31 5.11
CA ILE A 70 2.04 5.00 4.50
C ILE A 70 2.48 6.15 3.60
N ILE A 71 3.57 6.85 3.95
CA ILE A 71 4.18 7.90 3.09
C ILE A 71 4.70 7.28 1.80
N ASP A 72 5.50 6.20 1.88
CA ASP A 72 6.02 5.49 0.70
C ASP A 72 4.88 4.98 -0.18
N SER A 73 3.85 4.38 0.41
CA SER A 73 2.69 3.87 -0.34
C SER A 73 1.93 5.00 -1.06
N ALA A 74 1.74 6.15 -0.40
CA ALA A 74 1.07 7.31 -0.97
C ALA A 74 1.88 7.92 -2.13
N LEU A 75 3.18 8.14 -1.92
CA LEU A 75 4.07 8.70 -2.95
C LEU A 75 4.25 7.73 -4.12
N GLY A 76 4.44 6.44 -3.85
CA GLY A 76 4.53 5.40 -4.86
C GLY A 76 3.27 5.28 -5.70
N THR A 77 2.08 5.37 -5.08
CA THR A 77 0.80 5.39 -5.81
C THR A 77 0.67 6.63 -6.70
N CYS A 78 1.07 7.80 -6.19
CA CYS A 78 1.08 9.03 -6.98
C CYS A 78 2.04 8.92 -8.17
N ALA A 79 3.28 8.47 -7.93
CA ALA A 79 4.31 8.28 -8.95
C ALA A 79 3.88 7.27 -10.01
N LEU A 80 3.30 6.14 -9.60
CA LEU A 80 2.74 5.12 -10.49
C LEU A 80 1.70 5.72 -11.45
N ALA A 81 0.81 6.56 -10.92
CA ALA A 81 -0.25 7.15 -11.73
C ALA A 81 0.23 8.22 -12.71
N VAL A 82 1.33 8.94 -12.41
CA VAL A 82 1.83 10.03 -13.26
C VAL A 82 2.98 9.62 -14.18
N ALA A 83 3.73 8.57 -13.84
CA ALA A 83 4.95 8.15 -14.53
C ALA A 83 4.97 6.67 -14.95
N GLY A 84 3.95 5.87 -14.59
CA GLY A 84 3.92 4.44 -14.86
C GLY A 84 4.73 3.62 -13.84
N PRO A 85 5.07 2.35 -14.14
CA PRO A 85 5.76 1.46 -13.19
C PRO A 85 7.09 2.04 -12.72
N VAL A 86 7.21 2.25 -11.41
CA VAL A 86 8.38 2.86 -10.75
C VAL A 86 8.69 2.14 -9.44
N VAL A 87 9.89 2.35 -8.92
CA VAL A 87 10.31 1.92 -7.59
C VAL A 87 10.89 3.10 -6.81
N THR A 88 10.75 3.08 -5.49
CA THR A 88 11.30 4.12 -4.61
C THR A 88 12.83 4.05 -4.62
N ALA A 89 13.48 5.10 -5.15
CA ALA A 89 14.95 5.20 -5.14
C ALA A 89 15.49 5.86 -3.86
N ASN A 90 14.76 6.84 -3.32
CA ASN A 90 15.09 7.54 -2.09
C ASN A 90 13.80 7.93 -1.36
N LEU A 91 13.78 7.74 -0.04
CA LEU A 91 12.75 8.23 0.86
C LEU A 91 13.46 8.90 2.05
N SER A 92 13.26 10.20 2.20
CA SER A 92 13.80 10.99 3.30
C SER A 92 12.63 11.60 4.07
N ILE A 93 12.60 11.36 5.39
CA ILE A 93 11.50 11.75 6.27
C ILE A 93 12.10 12.40 7.52
N ASP A 94 11.67 13.63 7.81
CA ASP A 94 11.94 14.31 9.06
C ASP A 94 10.74 14.13 10.00
N TYR A 95 10.93 13.38 11.09
CA TYR A 95 9.91 13.18 12.12
C TYR A 95 9.96 14.34 13.11
N LEU A 96 8.93 15.18 13.12
CA LEU A 96 8.92 16.43 13.89
C LEU A 96 8.14 16.36 15.20
N ALA A 97 7.21 15.41 15.33
CA ALA A 97 6.34 15.20 16.50
C ALA A 97 5.89 13.74 16.58
#